data_AF-A0A4Y9ZG55-F1
#
_entry.id   AF-A0A4Y9ZG55-F1
#
_cell.length_a   1.000
_cell.length_b   1.000
_cell.length_c   1.000
_cell.angle_alpha   90.00
_cell.angle_beta   90.00
_cell.angle_gamma   90.00
#
_symmetry.space_group_name_H-M   'P 1'
#
loop_
_entity.id
_entity.type
_entity.pdbx_description
1 polymer ?
#
loop_
_entity_poly.entity_id
_entity_poly.type
_entity_poly.pdbx_seq_one_letter_code
_entity_poly.pdbx_strand_id
1 'polypeptide(L)'
;VEDLREEQEEKKRKLTRTQRLFTYLWEEGWSPFQVARSAVFWGPMLVGKYSSRRFSALGEEQCREMHEYLTNISLAKGSGEYCISHILAPGAHARMPLVDRIAKLKIPVTFIYGEHDWMDPEGGVQSIDNMRAAGNDKGRMYVVPHAGHHVYLDNAKAVNKLLMKELDYREQYL
;
A
#
# COMPACT_ATOMS: atom_id res chain seq x y z
N VAL A 1 2.72 20.04 -10.76
CA VAL A 1 1.84 19.89 -9.57
C VAL A 1 0.48 20.48 -9.87
N GLU A 2 0.42 21.63 -10.54
CA GLU A 2 -0.83 22.25 -11.02
C GLU A 2 -1.59 21.33 -11.98
N ASP A 3 -0.94 20.78 -13.02
CA ASP A 3 -1.58 19.87 -13.98
C ASP A 3 -2.23 18.62 -13.32
N LEU A 4 -1.54 18.03 -12.32
CA LEU A 4 -2.05 16.88 -11.56
C LEU A 4 -3.27 17.27 -10.70
N ARG A 5 -3.31 18.51 -10.19
CA ARG A 5 -4.46 19.02 -9.44
C ARG A 5 -5.65 19.24 -10.37
N GLU A 6 -5.42 19.80 -11.56
CA GLU A 6 -6.46 20.01 -12.56
C GLU A 6 -7.10 18.70 -13.02
N GLU A 7 -6.30 17.68 -13.31
CA GLU A 7 -6.81 16.35 -13.69
C GLU A 7 -7.65 15.71 -12.55
N GLN A 8 -7.20 15.85 -11.30
CA GLN A 8 -7.93 15.38 -10.12
C GLN A 8 -9.25 16.14 -9.93
N GLU A 9 -9.27 17.46 -10.16
CA GLU A 9 -10.48 18.27 -10.11
C GLU A 9 -11.48 17.91 -11.20
N GLU A 10 -11.01 17.63 -12.41
CA GLU A 10 -11.86 17.20 -13.51
C GLU A 10 -12.52 15.84 -13.21
N LYS A 11 -11.76 14.89 -12.66
CA LYS A 11 -12.27 13.58 -12.20
C LYS A 11 -13.33 13.75 -11.11
N LYS A 12 -13.12 14.67 -10.15
CA LYS A 12 -14.09 14.98 -9.08
C LYS A 12 -15.43 15.51 -9.63
N ARG A 13 -15.41 16.30 -10.71
CA ARG A 13 -16.63 16.86 -11.33
C ARG A 13 -17.54 15.77 -11.91
N LYS A 14 -16.96 14.68 -12.42
CA LYS A 14 -17.67 13.54 -13.04
C LYS A 14 -18.28 12.55 -12.03
N LEU A 15 -18.06 12.75 -10.72
CA LEU A 15 -18.54 11.84 -9.67
C LEU A 15 -20.06 11.94 -9.43
N THR A 16 -20.68 10.79 -9.16
CA THR A 16 -22.07 10.69 -8.67
C THR A 16 -22.23 11.29 -7.27
N ARG A 17 -23.48 11.56 -6.83
CA ARG A 17 -23.75 12.13 -5.50
C ARG A 17 -23.17 11.28 -4.36
N THR A 18 -23.30 9.97 -4.43
CA THR A 18 -22.75 9.03 -3.44
C THR A 18 -21.22 9.07 -3.43
N GLN A 19 -20.59 9.07 -4.60
CA GLN A 19 -19.14 9.18 -4.70
C GLN A 19 -18.61 10.53 -4.20
N ARG A 20 -19.36 11.62 -4.42
CA ARG A 20 -19.02 12.94 -3.88
C ARG A 20 -19.10 12.96 -2.36
N LEU A 21 -20.13 12.36 -1.76
CA LEU A 21 -20.22 12.23 -0.30
C LEU A 21 -19.05 11.40 0.25
N PHE A 22 -18.76 10.25 -0.36
CA PHE A 22 -17.63 9.41 0.03
C PHE A 22 -16.29 10.14 -0.10
N THR A 23 -16.09 10.85 -1.21
CA THR A 23 -14.91 11.69 -1.45
C THR A 23 -14.79 12.77 -0.39
N TYR A 24 -15.89 13.45 -0.07
CA TYR A 24 -15.91 14.48 0.96
C TYR A 24 -15.50 13.91 2.32
N LEU A 25 -16.10 12.79 2.76
CA LEU A 25 -15.74 12.14 4.02
C LEU A 25 -14.24 11.75 4.05
N TRP A 26 -13.73 11.17 2.96
CA TRP A 26 -12.31 10.82 2.83
C TRP A 26 -11.40 12.04 2.97
N GLU A 27 -11.74 13.15 2.29
CA GLU A 27 -10.96 14.39 2.33
C GLU A 27 -11.01 15.06 3.72
N GLU A 28 -12.13 14.94 4.44
CA GLU A 28 -12.27 15.36 5.84
C GLU A 28 -11.57 14.41 6.84
N GLY A 29 -10.89 13.37 6.35
CA GLY A 29 -10.09 12.46 7.17
C GLY A 29 -10.88 11.31 7.80
N TRP A 30 -12.11 11.03 7.36
CA TRP A 30 -12.81 9.81 7.78
C TRP A 30 -12.09 8.58 7.22
N SER A 31 -11.43 7.85 8.12
CA SER A 31 -10.72 6.62 7.81
C SER A 31 -11.54 5.36 8.19
N PRO A 32 -11.17 4.18 7.68
CA PRO A 32 -11.70 2.91 8.18
C PRO A 32 -11.52 2.71 9.70
N PHE A 33 -10.42 3.22 10.29
CA PHE A 33 -10.20 3.09 11.74
C PHE A 33 -11.10 4.03 12.54
N GLN A 34 -11.44 5.20 11.99
CA GLN A 34 -12.43 6.08 12.59
C GLN A 34 -13.82 5.43 12.61
N VAL A 35 -14.20 4.71 11.55
CA VAL A 35 -15.42 3.89 11.54
C VAL A 35 -15.35 2.81 12.63
N ALA A 36 -14.22 2.10 12.75
CA ALA A 36 -14.05 1.09 13.79
C ALA A 36 -14.18 1.67 15.21
N ARG A 37 -13.63 2.86 15.47
CA ARG A 37 -13.77 3.57 16.75
C ARG A 37 -15.20 4.05 17.01
N SER A 38 -15.86 4.59 15.99
CA SER A 38 -17.25 5.06 16.08
C SER A 38 -18.24 3.92 16.23
N ALA A 39 -17.88 2.69 15.84
CA ALA A 39 -18.70 1.50 16.02
C ALA A 39 -18.76 1.01 17.48
N VAL A 40 -17.99 1.62 18.39
CA VAL A 40 -17.94 1.36 19.84
C VAL A 40 -17.88 -0.14 20.13
N PHE A 41 -19.01 -0.74 20.53
CA PHE A 41 -19.12 -2.16 20.90
C PHE A 41 -18.75 -3.13 19.76
N TRP A 42 -18.91 -2.71 18.50
CA TRP A 42 -18.63 -3.56 17.34
C TRP A 42 -17.20 -3.42 16.81
N GLY A 43 -16.46 -2.41 17.25
CA GLY A 43 -15.08 -2.15 16.81
C GLY A 43 -14.16 -3.38 16.96
N PRO A 44 -14.07 -4.00 18.15
CA PRO A 44 -13.28 -5.21 18.34
C PRO A 44 -13.67 -6.37 17.42
N MET A 45 -14.97 -6.55 17.14
CA MET A 45 -15.44 -7.63 16.24
C MET A 45 -15.01 -7.38 14.79
N LEU A 46 -15.06 -6.13 14.32
CA LEU A 46 -14.60 -5.75 12.98
C LEU A 46 -13.10 -6.02 12.82
N VAL A 47 -12.30 -5.58 13.79
CA VAL A 47 -10.85 -5.80 13.78
C VAL A 47 -10.53 -7.29 13.92
N GLY A 48 -11.29 -8.04 14.73
CA GLY A 48 -11.13 -9.48 14.91
C GLY A 48 -11.42 -10.32 13.67
N LYS A 49 -12.48 -9.96 12.93
CA LYS A 49 -12.74 -10.60 11.62
C LYS A 49 -11.62 -10.34 10.63
N TYR A 50 -11.06 -9.14 10.62
CA TYR A 50 -9.92 -8.82 9.79
C TYR A 50 -8.66 -9.60 10.21
N SER A 51 -8.29 -9.57 11.49
CA SER A 51 -7.05 -10.19 11.99
C SER A 51 -7.07 -11.71 11.84
N SER A 52 -8.18 -12.37 12.18
CA SER A 52 -8.33 -13.83 12.03
C SER A 52 -8.21 -14.28 10.57
N ARG A 53 -8.75 -13.50 9.62
CA ARG A 53 -8.57 -13.78 8.19
C ARG A 53 -7.15 -13.50 7.70
N ARG A 54 -6.53 -12.41 8.17
CA ARG A 54 -5.21 -11.96 7.71
C ARG A 54 -4.07 -12.84 8.23
N PHE A 55 -4.20 -13.36 9.44
CA PHE A 55 -3.18 -14.14 10.13
C PHE A 55 -3.60 -15.60 10.34
N SER A 56 -4.46 -16.12 9.48
CA SER A 56 -4.94 -17.51 9.57
C SER A 56 -3.84 -18.57 9.46
N ALA A 57 -2.67 -18.19 8.93
CA ALA A 57 -1.49 -19.05 8.85
C ALA A 57 -0.65 -19.09 10.15
N LEU A 58 -0.92 -18.19 11.12
CA LEU A 58 -0.24 -18.19 12.41
C LEU A 58 -0.88 -19.21 13.37
N GLY A 59 -0.13 -19.60 14.40
CA GLY A 59 -0.69 -20.39 15.50
C GLY A 59 -1.80 -19.62 16.24
N GLU A 60 -2.68 -20.34 16.93
CA GLU A 60 -3.84 -19.75 17.63
C GLU A 60 -3.43 -18.64 18.61
N GLU A 61 -2.38 -18.89 19.41
CA GLU A 61 -1.84 -17.92 20.37
C GLU A 61 -1.34 -16.65 19.68
N GLN A 62 -0.53 -16.80 18.63
CA GLN A 62 -0.01 -15.67 17.85
C GLN A 62 -1.12 -14.89 17.15
N CYS A 63 -2.14 -15.58 16.63
CA CYS A 63 -3.30 -14.93 16.03
C CYS A 63 -4.07 -14.11 17.08
N ARG A 64 -4.18 -14.60 18.32
CA ARG A 64 -4.77 -13.86 19.44
C ARG A 64 -3.94 -12.64 19.81
N GLU A 65 -2.64 -12.77 19.93
CA GLU A 65 -1.73 -11.63 20.21
C GLU A 65 -1.82 -10.57 19.12
N MET A 66 -1.82 -10.97 17.85
CA MET A 66 -1.99 -10.06 16.72
C MET A 66 -3.36 -9.39 16.72
N HIS A 67 -4.42 -10.11 17.10
CA HIS A 67 -5.74 -9.54 17.27
C HIS A 67 -5.78 -8.48 18.38
N GLU A 68 -5.23 -8.76 19.55
CA GLU A 68 -5.16 -7.83 20.67
C GLU A 68 -4.35 -6.58 20.30
N TYR A 69 -3.18 -6.78 19.68
CA TYR A 69 -2.35 -5.68 19.19
C TYR A 69 -3.11 -4.79 18.20
N LEU A 70 -3.67 -5.38 17.14
CA LEU A 70 -4.39 -4.64 16.12
C LEU A 70 -5.62 -3.91 16.66
N THR A 71 -6.36 -4.54 17.56
CA THR A 71 -7.55 -3.93 18.18
C THR A 71 -7.15 -2.71 19.00
N ASN A 72 -6.13 -2.84 19.84
CA ASN A 72 -5.66 -1.75 20.68
C ASN A 72 -5.14 -0.56 19.86
N ILE A 73 -4.33 -0.80 18.81
CA ILE A 73 -3.84 0.30 17.97
C ILE A 73 -4.95 0.94 17.13
N SER A 74 -5.91 0.16 16.64
CA SER A 74 -7.00 0.67 15.78
C SER A 74 -7.99 1.51 16.59
N LEU A 75 -8.20 1.14 17.85
CA LEU A 75 -9.09 1.86 18.76
C LEU A 75 -8.41 3.04 19.49
N ALA A 76 -7.08 3.08 19.51
CA ALA A 76 -6.33 4.21 20.05
C ALA A 76 -6.61 5.52 19.30
N LYS A 77 -6.22 6.65 19.92
CA LYS A 77 -6.37 7.97 19.32
C LYS A 77 -5.65 8.01 17.96
N GLY A 78 -6.38 8.40 16.93
CA GLY A 78 -5.84 8.54 15.59
C GLY A 78 -4.66 9.48 15.50
N SER A 79 -3.68 9.10 14.68
CA SER A 79 -2.48 9.91 14.43
C SER A 79 -2.11 9.86 12.94
N GLY A 80 -1.37 8.83 12.51
CA GLY A 80 -0.86 8.69 11.15
C GLY A 80 -1.95 8.49 10.09
N GLU A 81 -3.10 7.93 10.46
CA GLU A 81 -4.20 7.69 9.51
C GLU A 81 -4.72 8.95 8.82
N TYR A 82 -4.62 10.12 9.45
CA TYR A 82 -5.06 11.39 8.85
C TYR A 82 -4.15 11.83 7.71
N CYS A 83 -2.90 11.32 7.63
CA CYS A 83 -2.05 11.60 6.49
C CYS A 83 -2.53 10.87 5.23
N ILE A 84 -3.28 9.76 5.37
CA ILE A 84 -3.69 8.90 4.26
C ILE A 84 -4.49 9.69 3.22
N SER A 85 -5.43 10.54 3.64
CA SER A 85 -6.22 11.37 2.72
C SER A 85 -5.39 12.42 1.98
N HIS A 86 -4.26 12.83 2.56
CA HIS A 86 -3.32 13.77 1.92
C HIS A 86 -2.40 13.08 0.90
N ILE A 87 -2.05 11.80 1.09
CA ILE A 87 -1.16 11.08 0.17
C ILE A 87 -1.93 10.24 -0.87
N LEU A 88 -3.14 9.78 -0.52
CA LEU A 88 -4.01 8.97 -1.37
C LEU A 88 -5.34 9.68 -1.61
N ALA A 89 -5.76 9.73 -2.87
CA ALA A 89 -7.13 10.01 -3.26
C ALA A 89 -8.06 8.86 -2.84
N PRO A 90 -9.39 9.08 -2.79
CA PRO A 90 -10.36 8.04 -2.46
C PRO A 90 -10.16 6.79 -3.35
N GLY A 91 -10.23 5.60 -2.75
CA GLY A 91 -9.90 4.35 -3.43
C GLY A 91 -8.41 3.98 -3.41
N ALA A 92 -7.63 4.61 -2.52
CA ALA A 92 -6.20 4.35 -2.32
C ALA A 92 -5.31 4.65 -3.54
N HIS A 93 -5.77 5.53 -4.44
CA HIS A 93 -4.96 5.98 -5.57
C HIS A 93 -3.99 7.08 -5.14
N ALA A 94 -2.70 6.93 -5.44
CA ALA A 94 -1.70 7.92 -5.01
C ALA A 94 -1.92 9.27 -5.69
N ARG A 95 -1.89 10.37 -4.92
CA ARG A 95 -2.01 11.73 -5.49
C ARG A 95 -0.80 12.15 -6.32
N MET A 96 0.37 11.60 -5.97
CA MET A 96 1.64 11.81 -6.66
C MET A 96 2.30 10.45 -6.86
N PRO A 97 1.82 9.63 -7.80
CA PRO A 97 2.29 8.27 -7.95
C PRO A 97 3.79 8.25 -8.31
N LEU A 98 4.44 7.14 -7.97
CA LEU A 98 5.88 6.98 -8.21
C LEU A 98 6.20 6.81 -9.70
N VAL A 99 5.33 6.13 -10.45
CA VAL A 99 5.49 5.82 -11.87
C VAL A 99 5.76 7.08 -12.73
N ASP A 100 5.14 8.22 -12.38
CA ASP A 100 5.31 9.49 -13.10
C ASP A 100 6.66 10.18 -12.82
N ARG A 101 7.37 9.75 -11.77
CA ARG A 101 8.55 10.45 -11.23
C ARG A 101 9.80 9.59 -11.20
N ILE A 102 9.66 8.28 -11.34
CA ILE A 102 10.73 7.29 -11.22
C ILE A 102 11.85 7.49 -12.25
N ALA A 103 11.53 8.02 -13.44
CA ALA A 103 12.48 8.30 -14.53
C ALA A 103 13.67 9.19 -14.11
N LYS A 104 13.51 9.99 -13.04
CA LYS A 104 14.55 10.85 -12.48
C LYS A 104 15.61 10.08 -11.69
N LEU A 105 15.29 8.88 -11.21
CA LEU A 105 16.22 8.07 -10.43
C LEU A 105 17.25 7.41 -11.34
N LYS A 106 18.54 7.53 -10.98
CA LYS A 106 19.69 6.92 -11.68
C LYS A 106 20.30 5.74 -10.92
N ILE A 107 19.70 5.38 -9.79
CA ILE A 107 20.10 4.24 -8.97
C ILE A 107 19.39 2.96 -9.41
N PRO A 108 19.92 1.77 -9.07
CA PRO A 108 19.17 0.52 -9.18
C PRO A 108 17.89 0.58 -8.36
N VAL A 109 16.77 0.10 -8.92
CA VAL A 109 15.47 0.04 -8.23
C VAL A 109 14.86 -1.33 -8.48
N THR A 110 14.42 -1.97 -7.41
CA THR A 110 13.77 -3.27 -7.48
C THR A 110 12.37 -3.18 -6.85
N PHE A 111 11.36 -3.46 -7.66
CA PHE A 111 9.97 -3.57 -7.24
C PHE A 111 9.65 -5.02 -6.86
N ILE A 112 8.96 -5.22 -5.75
CA ILE A 112 8.59 -6.55 -5.25
C ILE A 112 7.09 -6.52 -4.93
N TYR A 113 6.33 -7.40 -5.58
CA TYR A 113 4.89 -7.56 -5.40
C TYR A 113 4.55 -8.95 -4.86
N GLY A 114 3.40 -9.09 -4.20
CA GLY A 114 2.82 -10.39 -3.89
C GLY A 114 1.93 -10.90 -5.02
N GLU A 115 1.89 -12.22 -5.23
CA GLU A 115 0.99 -12.88 -6.19
C GLU A 115 -0.50 -12.56 -5.97
N HIS A 116 -0.90 -12.38 -4.72
CA HIS A 116 -2.29 -12.08 -4.32
C HIS A 116 -2.40 -10.68 -3.72
N ASP A 117 -1.54 -9.75 -4.13
CA ASP A 117 -1.63 -8.35 -3.70
C ASP A 117 -2.87 -7.68 -4.30
N TRP A 118 -3.46 -6.76 -3.53
CA TRP A 118 -4.51 -5.87 -4.03
C TRP A 118 -3.93 -4.75 -4.89
N MET A 119 -2.64 -4.44 -4.73
CA MET A 119 -1.92 -3.46 -5.53
C MET A 119 -1.50 -4.06 -6.87
N ASP A 120 -1.79 -3.35 -7.94
CA ASP A 120 -1.53 -3.78 -9.32
C ASP A 120 -0.03 -3.77 -9.67
N PRO A 121 0.56 -4.91 -10.08
CA PRO A 121 1.95 -4.97 -10.53
C PRO A 121 2.22 -4.22 -11.84
N GLU A 122 1.20 -3.87 -12.64
CA GLU A 122 1.37 -3.10 -13.88
C GLU A 122 2.05 -1.75 -13.64
N GLY A 123 1.81 -1.11 -12.49
CA GLY A 123 2.51 0.13 -12.12
C GLY A 123 4.02 -0.06 -11.97
N GLY A 124 4.46 -1.23 -11.54
CA GLY A 124 5.88 -1.60 -11.46
C GLY A 124 6.50 -1.81 -12.84
N VAL A 125 5.78 -2.47 -13.75
CA VAL A 125 6.19 -2.65 -15.15
C VAL A 125 6.36 -1.28 -15.83
N GLN A 126 5.35 -0.42 -15.76
CA GLN A 126 5.41 0.93 -16.30
C GLN A 126 6.55 1.75 -15.68
N SER A 127 6.82 1.56 -14.38
CA SER A 127 7.94 2.24 -13.72
C SER A 127 9.29 1.82 -14.31
N ILE A 128 9.49 0.54 -14.61
CA ILE A 128 10.72 0.04 -15.25
C ILE A 128 10.84 0.58 -16.68
N ASP A 129 9.75 0.61 -17.44
CA ASP A 129 9.76 1.16 -18.81
C ASP A 129 10.11 2.65 -18.81
N ASN A 130 9.54 3.43 -17.88
CA ASN A 130 9.86 4.84 -17.70
C ASN A 130 11.32 5.06 -17.29
N MET A 131 11.88 4.20 -16.43
CA MET A 131 13.31 4.23 -16.08
C MET A 131 14.18 3.94 -17.30
N ARG A 132 13.85 2.90 -18.07
CA ARG A 132 14.61 2.49 -19.26
C ARG A 132 14.60 3.58 -20.33
N ALA A 133 13.43 4.18 -20.59
CA ALA A 133 13.29 5.30 -21.51
C ALA A 133 14.14 6.51 -21.09
N ALA A 134 14.34 6.70 -19.79
CA ALA A 134 15.20 7.75 -19.22
C ALA A 134 16.70 7.35 -19.13
N GLY A 135 17.10 6.23 -19.73
CA GLY A 135 18.47 5.74 -19.77
C GLY A 135 18.94 5.04 -18.48
N ASN A 136 18.01 4.57 -17.64
CA ASN A 136 18.32 3.72 -16.48
C ASN A 136 17.77 2.30 -16.70
N ASP A 137 18.65 1.38 -17.07
CA ASP A 137 18.35 -0.04 -17.33
C ASP A 137 18.40 -0.91 -16.06
N LYS A 138 18.65 -0.32 -14.89
CA LYS A 138 18.84 -1.01 -13.61
C LYS A 138 17.54 -1.22 -12.82
N GLY A 139 16.40 -1.17 -13.51
CA GLY A 139 15.08 -1.45 -12.95
C GLY A 139 14.74 -2.94 -12.99
N ARG A 140 14.26 -3.51 -11.88
CA ARG A 140 13.81 -4.91 -11.80
C ARG A 140 12.46 -5.03 -11.11
N MET A 141 11.71 -6.07 -11.44
CA MET A 141 10.45 -6.40 -10.79
C MET A 141 10.38 -7.90 -10.51
N TYR A 142 9.85 -8.25 -9.34
CA TYR A 142 9.60 -9.62 -8.93
C TYR A 142 8.19 -9.75 -8.34
N VAL A 143 7.58 -10.90 -8.59
CA VAL A 143 6.33 -11.32 -7.95
C VAL A 143 6.65 -12.50 -7.04
N VAL A 144 6.30 -12.37 -5.76
CA VAL A 144 6.56 -13.36 -4.71
C VAL A 144 5.37 -14.32 -4.65
N PRO A 145 5.58 -15.64 -4.83
CA PRO A 145 4.51 -16.61 -4.82
C PRO A 145 3.93 -16.78 -3.41
N HIS A 146 2.64 -17.10 -3.34
CA HIS A 146 1.89 -17.33 -2.10
C HIS A 146 1.96 -16.14 -1.11
N ALA A 147 2.07 -14.91 -1.64
CA ALA A 147 2.17 -13.70 -0.84
C ALA A 147 1.15 -12.64 -1.27
N GLY A 148 0.64 -11.87 -0.32
CA GLY A 148 -0.13 -10.66 -0.57
C GLY A 148 0.72 -9.40 -0.40
N HIS A 149 0.09 -8.31 0.05
CA HIS A 149 0.72 -7.00 0.18
C HIS A 149 1.96 -6.96 1.09
N HIS A 150 1.95 -7.71 2.20
CA HIS A 150 3.10 -7.80 3.09
C HIS A 150 3.92 -9.03 2.75
N VAL A 151 4.63 -8.97 1.62
CA VAL A 151 5.45 -10.08 1.09
C VAL A 151 6.44 -10.64 2.11
N TYR A 152 7.00 -9.79 2.97
CA TYR A 152 7.95 -10.17 4.00
C TYR A 152 7.32 -10.98 5.14
N LEU A 153 6.01 -10.83 5.35
CA LEU A 153 5.27 -11.60 6.35
C LEU A 153 4.80 -12.92 5.74
N ASP A 154 4.26 -12.88 4.52
CA ASP A 154 3.63 -14.05 3.91
C ASP A 154 4.66 -15.05 3.36
N ASN A 155 5.81 -14.58 2.86
CA ASN A 155 6.87 -15.44 2.35
C ASN A 155 8.27 -14.87 2.65
N ALA A 156 8.60 -14.79 3.93
CA ALA A 156 9.89 -14.27 4.41
C ALA A 156 11.11 -14.94 3.76
N LYS A 157 11.06 -16.25 3.51
CA LYS A 157 12.17 -17.00 2.90
C LYS A 157 12.47 -16.50 1.48
N ALA A 158 11.43 -16.35 0.65
CA ALA A 158 11.59 -15.87 -0.72
C ALA A 158 12.07 -14.41 -0.74
N VAL A 159 11.48 -13.56 0.11
CA VAL A 159 11.87 -12.14 0.21
C VAL A 159 13.31 -11.99 0.69
N ASN A 160 13.73 -12.73 1.71
CA ASN A 160 15.11 -12.65 2.22
C ASN A 160 16.12 -13.11 1.17
N LYS A 161 15.83 -14.20 0.45
CA LYS A 161 16.68 -14.64 -0.67
C LYS A 161 16.77 -13.58 -1.76
N LEU A 162 15.67 -12.91 -2.07
CA LEU A 162 15.63 -11.85 -3.07
C LEU A 162 16.41 -10.61 -2.60
N LEU A 163 16.26 -10.20 -1.34
CA LEU A 163 17.01 -9.09 -0.76
C LEU A 163 18.51 -9.34 -0.82
N MET A 164 18.98 -10.53 -0.42
CA MET A 164 20.41 -10.89 -0.52
C MET A 164 20.90 -10.84 -1.96
N LYS A 165 20.16 -11.43 -2.91
CA LYS A 165 20.49 -11.37 -4.34
C LYS A 165 20.64 -9.94 -4.85
N GLU A 166 19.74 -9.04 -4.46
CA GLU A 166 19.73 -7.65 -4.92
C GLU A 166 20.82 -6.80 -4.25
N LEU A 167 21.17 -7.11 -3.00
CA LEU A 167 22.30 -6.50 -2.30
C LEU A 167 23.64 -6.94 -2.91
N ASP A 168 23.84 -8.24 -3.15
CA ASP A 168 25.05 -8.78 -3.78
C ASP A 168 25.23 -8.20 -5.20
N TYR A 169 24.14 -8.06 -5.95
CA TYR A 169 24.18 -7.39 -7.25
C TYR A 169 24.64 -5.94 -7.14
N ARG A 170 24.19 -5.20 -6.11
CA ARG A 170 24.57 -3.79 -5.93
C ARG A 170 26.07 -3.63 -5.71
N GLU A 171 26.71 -4.55 -4.99
CA GLU A 171 28.16 -4.52 -4.76
C GLU A 171 28.96 -4.56 -6.07
N GLN A 172 28.39 -5.08 -7.17
CA GLN A 172 29.03 -5.10 -8.49
C GLN A 172 29.06 -3.73 -9.19
N TYR A 173 28.34 -2.72 -8.66
CA TYR A 173 28.23 -1.38 -9.22
C TYR A 173 28.80 -0.28 -8.31
N LEU A 174 29.42 -0.67 -7.19
CA LEU A 174 30.18 0.18 -6.28
C LEU A 174 31.68 -0.03 -6.54
#